data_AF-A0A0B2UIN6-F1
#
_entry.id   AF-A0A0B2UIN6-F1
#
_cell.length_a   1.000
_cell.length_b   1.000
_cell.length_c   1.000
_cell.angle_alpha   90.00
_cell.angle_beta   90.00
_cell.angle_gamma   90.00
#
_symmetry.space_group_name_H-M   'P 1'
#
loop_
_entity.id
_entity.type
_entity.pdbx_description
1 polymer ?
#
loop_
_entity_poly.entity_id
_entity_poly.type
_entity_poly.pdbx_seq_one_letter_code
_entity_poly.pdbx_strand_id
1 'polypeptide(L)'
;MILLLFALIAADNIEIKRSEFDVLELGNQTVVSSGNESGAEWNWVKISFSGEHRYVLNEYKPRKFRLIDVTEYIDEVEQMVFRIDLEKKYYAMIPSAWVMVLTIIVVTGCIFLMPMKRTWYDKKF
;
A
#
# COMPACT_ATOMS: atom_id res chain seq x y z
N MET A 1 -20.54 5.25 -4.70
CA MET A 1 -20.21 3.95 -5.32
C MET A 1 -18.73 3.81 -5.64
N ILE A 2 -18.09 4.73 -6.36
CA ILE A 2 -16.66 4.63 -6.71
C ILE A 2 -15.73 4.52 -5.47
N LEU A 3 -16.00 5.29 -4.41
CA LEU A 3 -15.24 5.18 -3.15
C LEU A 3 -15.36 3.81 -2.45
N LEU A 4 -16.51 3.13 -2.59
CA LEU A 4 -16.74 1.78 -2.07
C LEU A 4 -15.98 0.72 -2.89
N LEU A 5 -15.87 0.93 -4.21
CA LEU A 5 -15.05 0.12 -5.10
C LEU A 5 -13.56 0.21 -4.73
N PHE A 6 -13.05 1.40 -4.38
CA PHE A 6 -11.66 1.55 -3.91
C PHE A 6 -11.40 0.90 -2.54
N ALA A 7 -12.39 0.88 -1.65
CA ALA A 7 -12.26 0.21 -0.35
C ALA A 7 -12.17 -1.32 -0.48
N LEU A 8 -12.81 -1.91 -1.49
CA LEU A 8 -12.71 -3.35 -1.80
C LEU A 8 -11.34 -3.73 -2.39
N ILE A 9 -10.68 -2.82 -3.10
CA ILE A 9 -9.32 -3.02 -3.65
C ILE A 9 -8.26 -3.03 -2.53
N ALA A 10 -8.53 -2.43 -1.37
CA ALA A 10 -7.57 -2.43 -0.25
C ALA A 10 -7.37 -3.80 0.42
N ALA A 11 -8.11 -4.83 0.02
CA ALA A 11 -8.06 -6.17 0.61
C ALA A 11 -7.14 -7.17 -0.12
N ASP A 12 -6.55 -6.79 -1.27
CA ASP A 12 -5.67 -7.65 -2.08
C ASP A 12 -4.19 -7.56 -1.68
N ASN A 13 -3.89 -6.72 -0.68
CA ASN A 13 -2.56 -6.53 -0.19
C ASN A 13 -2.53 -6.34 1.33
N ILE A 14 -1.40 -6.73 1.91
CA ILE A 14 -1.07 -6.50 3.31
C ILE A 14 0.25 -5.75 3.37
N GLU A 15 0.25 -4.63 4.06
CA GLU A 15 1.42 -3.78 4.23
C GLU A 15 1.80 -3.69 5.72
N ILE A 16 3.07 -3.98 6.02
CA ILE A 16 3.57 -4.05 7.40
C ILE A 16 4.87 -3.24 7.50
N LYS A 17 5.03 -2.45 8.56
CA LYS A 17 6.29 -1.74 8.79
C LYS A 17 7.37 -2.70 9.23
N ARG A 18 8.60 -2.52 8.73
CA ARG A 18 9.78 -3.26 9.18
C ARG A 18 9.97 -3.21 10.70
N SER A 19 9.64 -2.09 11.33
CA SER A 19 9.78 -1.92 12.78
C SER A 19 8.81 -2.76 13.61
N GLU A 20 7.72 -3.24 12.99
CA GLU A 20 6.63 -3.95 13.67
C GLU A 20 6.90 -5.46 13.75
N PHE A 21 7.83 -6.00 12.96
CA PHE A 21 8.14 -7.45 12.95
C PHE A 21 9.65 -7.74 12.89
N ASP A 22 10.02 -8.93 13.37
CA ASP A 22 11.36 -9.50 13.25
C ASP A 22 11.42 -10.64 12.24
N VAL A 23 10.31 -11.39 12.13
CA VAL A 23 10.16 -12.53 11.22
C VAL A 23 8.77 -12.50 10.60
N LEU A 24 8.72 -12.68 9.29
CA LEU A 24 7.50 -12.81 8.50
C LEU A 24 7.51 -14.15 7.74
N GLU A 25 6.54 -15.00 8.05
CA GLU A 25 6.35 -16.31 7.43
C GLU A 25 5.14 -16.28 6.48
N LEU A 26 5.33 -16.77 5.24
CA LEU A 26 4.25 -17.04 4.29
C LEU A 26 4.09 -18.55 4.16
N GLY A 27 3.03 -19.10 4.76
CA GLY A 27 2.85 -20.56 4.86
C GLY A 27 4.02 -21.23 5.60
N ASN A 28 4.77 -22.07 4.90
CA ASN A 28 5.93 -22.80 5.44
C ASN A 28 7.28 -22.17 5.10
N GLN A 29 7.30 -21.00 4.44
CA GLN A 29 8.53 -20.33 4.03
C GLN A 29 8.74 -19.04 4.83
N THR A 30 9.94 -18.87 5.38
CA THR A 30 10.36 -17.57 5.94
C THR A 30 10.74 -16.67 4.77
N VAL A 31 10.03 -15.55 4.65
CA VAL A 31 10.19 -14.64 3.50
C VAL A 31 11.08 -13.46 3.86
N VAL A 32 10.93 -12.93 5.07
CA VAL A 32 11.76 -11.82 5.56
C VAL A 32 12.18 -12.11 6.99
N SER A 33 13.49 -12.08 7.24
CA SER A 33 14.04 -12.06 8.59
C SER A 33 14.94 -10.85 8.75
N SER A 34 14.88 -10.22 9.93
CA SER A 34 15.58 -8.96 10.22
C SER A 34 17.11 -8.99 10.00
N GLY A 35 17.72 -10.18 9.86
CA GLY A 35 19.16 -10.36 9.72
C GLY A 35 19.70 -10.81 8.35
N ASN A 36 18.85 -11.19 7.37
CA ASN A 36 19.34 -11.86 6.15
C ASN A 36 19.33 -11.02 4.85
N GLU A 37 18.79 -9.81 4.88
CA GLU A 37 18.70 -9.00 3.66
C GLU A 37 19.74 -7.87 3.64
N SER A 38 20.80 -8.11 2.87
CA SER A 38 21.79 -7.13 2.46
C SER A 38 21.13 -6.01 1.65
N GLY A 39 20.92 -4.84 2.28
CA GLY A 39 20.45 -3.63 1.60
C GLY A 39 19.48 -2.82 2.47
N ALA A 40 20.03 -1.93 3.29
CA ALA A 40 19.33 -1.21 4.36
C ALA A 40 18.29 -0.14 3.93
N GLU A 41 17.65 -0.25 2.77
CA GLU A 41 16.87 0.87 2.21
C GLU A 41 15.34 0.78 2.36
N TRP A 42 14.79 -0.39 2.70
CA TRP A 42 13.34 -0.56 2.86
C TRP A 42 12.88 -0.46 4.31
N ASN A 43 11.66 0.03 4.51
CA ASN A 43 11.02 0.17 5.82
C ASN A 43 9.58 -0.36 5.87
N TRP A 44 9.05 -0.85 4.74
CA TRP A 44 7.77 -1.55 4.66
C TRP A 44 7.90 -2.80 3.80
N VAL A 45 7.12 -3.83 4.13
CA VAL A 45 6.89 -4.99 3.27
C VAL A 45 5.46 -4.91 2.78
N LYS A 46 5.28 -5.06 1.47
CA LYS A 46 3.99 -5.22 0.84
C LYS A 46 3.88 -6.64 0.30
N ILE A 47 2.86 -7.36 0.75
CA ILE A 47 2.49 -8.68 0.23
C ILE A 47 1.22 -8.49 -0.58
N SER A 48 1.27 -8.83 -1.87
CA SER A 48 0.10 -8.80 -2.76
C SER A 48 -0.31 -10.23 -3.13
N PHE A 49 -1.61 -10.48 -3.16
CA PHE A 49 -2.23 -11.77 -3.49
C PHE A 49 -3.50 -11.55 -4.33
N SER A 50 -4.03 -12.59 -4.99
CA SER A 50 -5.31 -12.44 -5.72
C SER A 50 -6.43 -12.09 -4.75
N GLY A 51 -7.30 -11.17 -5.17
CA GLY A 51 -8.48 -10.78 -4.39
C GLY A 51 -9.53 -11.88 -4.22
N GLU A 52 -9.36 -13.03 -4.86
CA GLU A 52 -10.19 -14.23 -4.66
C GLU A 52 -9.87 -14.95 -3.34
N HIS A 53 -8.69 -14.67 -2.76
CA HIS A 53 -8.24 -15.29 -1.53
C HIS A 53 -8.27 -14.30 -0.37
N ARG A 54 -8.58 -14.82 0.81
CA ARG A 54 -8.64 -14.08 2.05
C ARG A 54 -7.48 -14.52 2.93
N TYR A 55 -6.58 -13.58 3.20
CA TYR A 55 -5.46 -13.81 4.10
C TYR A 55 -5.58 -12.95 5.36
N VAL A 56 -5.14 -13.51 6.48
CA VAL A 56 -5.04 -12.81 7.75
C VAL A 56 -3.62 -12.88 8.26
N LEU A 57 -3.12 -11.74 8.73
CA LEU A 57 -1.84 -11.67 9.42
C LEU A 57 -2.02 -12.06 10.89
N ASN A 58 -1.41 -13.16 11.32
CA ASN A 58 -1.49 -13.65 12.69
C ASN A 58 -0.14 -13.52 13.40
N GLU A 59 -0.12 -12.88 14.56
CA GLU A 59 1.06 -12.81 15.43
C GLU A 59 1.11 -14.06 16.32
N TYR A 60 2.03 -14.98 16.05
CA TYR A 60 2.12 -16.25 16.80
C TYR A 60 3.14 -16.18 17.94
N LYS A 61 4.05 -15.21 17.91
CA LYS A 61 4.99 -14.83 18.97
C LYS A 61 5.24 -13.31 18.86
N PRO A 62 5.71 -12.65 19.93
CA PRO A 62 6.01 -11.22 19.88
C PRO A 62 6.86 -10.88 18.64
N ARG A 63 6.35 -9.97 17.80
CA ARG A 63 6.97 -9.49 16.55
C ARG A 63 7.22 -10.59 15.50
N LYS A 64 6.59 -11.75 15.61
CA LYS A 64 6.68 -12.82 14.61
C LYS A 64 5.31 -13.09 14.02
N PHE A 65 5.19 -12.80 12.73
CA PHE A 65 3.93 -12.88 12.02
C PHE A 65 3.94 -14.02 11.02
N ARG A 66 2.78 -14.64 10.88
CA ARG A 66 2.51 -15.61 9.84
C ARG A 66 1.27 -15.18 9.08
N LEU A 67 1.37 -15.24 7.75
CA LEU A 67 0.21 -15.08 6.89
C LEU A 67 -0.55 -16.41 6.82
N ILE A 68 -1.82 -16.38 7.22
CA ILE A 68 -2.72 -17.54 7.25
C ILE A 68 -3.79 -17.36 6.18
N ASP A 69 -3.97 -18.37 5.36
CA ASP A 69 -5.10 -18.47 4.43
C ASP A 69 -6.37 -18.80 5.21
N VAL A 70 -7.39 -17.95 5.08
CA VAL A 70 -8.72 -18.15 5.66
C VAL A 70 -9.79 -18.22 4.57
N THR A 71 -9.38 -18.47 3.33
CA THR A 71 -10.28 -18.72 2.20
C THR A 71 -10.99 -20.05 2.39
N GLU A 72 -12.30 -20.05 2.17
CA GLU A 72 -13.09 -21.29 2.18
C GLU A 72 -13.06 -21.91 0.78
N TYR A 73 -12.43 -23.08 0.68
CA TYR A 73 -12.35 -23.86 -0.55
C TYR A 73 -13.42 -24.95 -0.53
N ILE A 74 -14.06 -25.20 -1.68
CA ILE A 74 -15.07 -26.27 -1.81
C ILE A 74 -14.39 -27.64 -1.95
N ASP A 75 -13.30 -27.72 -2.72
CA ASP A 75 -12.64 -28.98 -3.07
C ASP A 75 -11.16 -29.00 -2.69
N GLU A 76 -10.29 -28.35 -3.47
CA GLU A 76 -8.84 -28.34 -3.23
C GLU A 76 -8.32 -26.95 -2.85
N VAL A 77 -7.31 -26.93 -1.99
CA VAL A 77 -6.58 -25.71 -1.63
C VAL A 77 -5.64 -25.36 -2.78
N GLU A 78 -5.91 -24.26 -3.46
CA GLU A 78 -5.04 -23.78 -4.52
C GLU A 78 -3.69 -23.28 -3.97
N GLN A 79 -2.59 -23.63 -4.63
CA GLN A 79 -1.28 -23.07 -4.31
C GLN A 79 -1.17 -21.64 -4.81
N MET A 80 -1.07 -20.72 -3.87
CA MET A 80 -1.04 -19.29 -4.16
C MET A 80 0.38 -18.76 -4.42
N VAL A 81 0.50 -17.85 -5.39
CA VAL A 81 1.74 -17.13 -5.71
C VAL A 81 1.66 -15.74 -5.10
N PHE A 82 2.44 -15.51 -4.03
CA PHE A 82 2.57 -14.20 -3.43
C PHE A 82 3.56 -13.34 -4.20
N ARG A 83 3.23 -12.06 -4.39
CA ARG A 83 4.20 -11.04 -4.76
C ARG A 83 4.62 -10.27 -3.51
N ILE A 84 5.91 -10.28 -3.22
CA ILE A 84 6.48 -9.51 -2.11
C ILE A 84 7.30 -8.36 -2.67
N ASP A 85 6.91 -7.14 -2.32
CA ASP A 85 7.65 -5.93 -2.65
C ASP A 85 8.21 -5.32 -1.35
N LEU A 86 9.51 -5.06 -1.33
CA LEU A 86 10.19 -4.36 -0.24
C LEU A 86 10.25 -2.88 -0.57
N GLU A 87 9.49 -2.07 0.16
CA GLU A 87 9.25 -0.68 -0.20
C GLU A 87 9.86 0.30 0.81
N LYS A 88 10.34 1.43 0.29
CA LYS A 88 10.70 2.61 1.09
C LYS A 88 9.53 3.58 1.06
N LYS A 89 8.91 3.84 2.21
CA LYS A 89 7.80 4.79 2.36
C LYS A 89 8.13 5.90 3.34
N TYR A 90 7.58 7.08 3.08
CA TYR A 90 7.57 8.21 3.99
C TYR A 90 6.11 8.50 4.37
N TYR A 91 5.78 8.44 5.67
CA TYR A 91 4.40 8.55 6.16
C TYR A 91 3.40 7.64 5.41
N ALA A 92 3.72 6.35 5.31
CA ALA A 92 2.91 5.33 4.62
C ALA A 92 2.72 5.51 3.10
N MET A 93 3.41 6.46 2.46
CA MET A 93 3.37 6.63 1.00
C MET A 93 4.74 6.42 0.35
N ILE A 94 4.75 5.81 -0.83
CA ILE A 94 5.96 5.68 -1.67
C ILE A 94 6.37 7.06 -2.23
N PRO A 95 7.66 7.26 -2.60
CA PRO A 95 8.16 8.57 -3.03
C PRO A 95 7.43 9.13 -4.27
N SER A 96 7.05 8.27 -5.21
CA SER A 96 6.29 8.68 -6.40
C SER A 96 4.92 9.26 -6.06
N ALA A 97 4.24 8.73 -5.04
CA ALA A 97 2.97 9.28 -4.56
C ALA A 97 3.16 10.68 -3.97
N TRP A 98 4.26 10.92 -3.25
CA TRP A 98 4.61 12.26 -2.75
C TRP A 98 4.85 13.27 -3.87
N VAL A 99 5.54 12.87 -4.94
CA VAL A 99 5.74 13.73 -6.12
C VAL A 99 4.41 14.14 -6.74
N MET A 100 3.45 13.22 -6.83
CA MET A 100 2.11 13.51 -7.32
C MET A 100 1.37 14.50 -6.41
N VAL A 101 1.39 14.29 -5.10
CA VAL A 101 0.78 15.20 -4.12
C VAL A 101 1.37 16.61 -4.24
N LEU A 102 2.70 16.74 -4.31
CA LEU A 102 3.37 18.03 -4.46
C LEU A 102 2.99 18.72 -5.77
N THR A 103 2.89 17.96 -6.86
CA THR A 103 2.49 18.50 -8.16
C THR A 103 1.08 19.06 -8.11
N ILE A 104 0.13 18.35 -7.49
CA ILE A 104 -1.25 18.82 -7.31
C ILE A 104 -1.27 20.13 -6.51
N ILE A 105 -0.50 20.21 -5.41
CA ILE A 105 -0.41 21.42 -4.57
C ILE A 105 0.12 22.60 -5.40
N VAL A 106 1.21 22.41 -6.14
CA VAL A 106 1.83 23.46 -6.96
C VAL A 106 0.87 23.94 -8.05
N VAL A 107 0.26 23.02 -8.81
CA VAL A 107 -0.70 23.37 -9.88
C VAL A 107 -1.90 24.12 -9.32
N THR A 108 -2.45 23.64 -8.20
CA THR A 108 -3.59 24.29 -7.54
C THR A 108 -3.22 25.69 -7.05
N GLY A 109 -2.06 25.82 -6.39
CA GLY A 109 -1.53 27.12 -5.96
C GLY A 109 -1.35 28.09 -7.13
N CYS A 110 -0.80 27.63 -8.25
CA CYS A 110 -0.67 28.43 -9.47
C CYS A 110 -2.03 28.90 -10.00
N ILE A 111 -3.05 28.04 -10.03
CA ILE A 111 -4.41 28.40 -10.49
C ILE A 111 -5.04 29.45 -9.55
N PHE A 112 -4.88 29.31 -8.24
CA PHE A 112 -5.41 30.29 -7.27
C PHE A 112 -4.70 31.64 -7.34
N LEU A 113 -3.39 31.65 -7.64
CA LEU A 113 -2.59 32.86 -7.77
C LEU A 113 -2.66 33.49 -9.16
N MET A 114 -3.15 32.77 -10.16
CA MET A 114 -3.49 33.37 -11.45
C MET A 114 -4.58 34.41 -11.18
N PRO A 115 -4.35 35.70 -11.52
CA PRO A 115 -5.41 36.68 -11.42
C PRO A 115 -6.55 36.18 -12.28
N MET A 116 -7.68 35.84 -11.65
CA MET A 116 -8.93 35.69 -12.38
C MET A 116 -9.15 37.03 -13.04
N LYS A 117 -8.75 37.19 -14.30
CA LYS A 117 -9.21 38.30 -15.10
C LYS A 117 -10.71 38.20 -15.01
N ARG A 118 -11.31 39.16 -14.31
CA ARG A 118 -12.75 39.39 -14.23
C ARG A 118 -13.18 39.85 -15.62
N THR A 119 -13.09 38.97 -16.61
CA THR A 119 -13.73 39.17 -17.90
C THR A 119 -15.22 39.08 -17.62
N TRP A 120 -15.96 40.10 -18.04
CA TRP A 120 -17.43 40.15 -18.23
C TRP A 120 -18.26 41.23 -17.50
N TYR A 121 -17.71 42.27 -16.85
CA TYR A 121 -18.57 43.39 -16.39
C TYR A 121 -17.99 44.82 -16.50
N ASP A 122 -17.15 45.09 -17.50
CA ASP A 122 -16.91 46.47 -17.98
C ASP A 122 -17.51 46.65 -19.39
N LYS A 123 -18.80 46.36 -19.54
CA LYS A 123 -19.59 47.04 -20.59
C LYS A 123 -20.06 48.35 -19.98
N LYS A 124 -19.21 49.37 -20.08
CA LYS A 124 -19.61 50.75 -19.80
C LYS A 124 -20.74 51.15 -20.76
N PHE A 125 -21.78 51.69 -20.15
CA PHE A 125 -22.74 52.64 -20.73
C PHE A 125 -22.01 53.80 -21.40
#